data_AF-A0A963UHZ8-F1
#
_entry.id   AF-A0A963UHZ8-F1
#
_cell.length_a   1.000
_cell.length_b   1.000
_cell.length_c   1.000
_cell.angle_alpha   90.00
_cell.angle_beta   90.00
_cell.angle_gamma   90.00
#
_symmetry.space_group_name_H-M   'P 1'
#
loop_
_entity.id
_entity.type
_entity.pdbx_description
1 polymer ?
#
loop_
_entity_poly.entity_id
_entity_poly.type
_entity_poly.pdbx_seq_one_letter_code
_entity_poly.pdbx_strand_id
1 'polypeptide(L)'
;MRKVNQKGWFFVLPVLALVAFNALVPMMTVVNYSVQETFGNNQFFWHGLGWFQDILRSERFHASLGRQALFTFMILVIEVPLGVIIALSMPRKGIWVPVCLVTMALPLLIPWNVIGAMWNIFTLPDIGLLGYLMNHVLGVNYNMTQDPVAAWITVIVMDVWHWTSLVVLLCYAGLVSIPDAYYQAAKIDGASNWSVFRYIQLPKMKQVLTIAVLLRFMDSFNVYTEPFVLTGGGPGNATTLLSIDLVKIALGQFDLGPAAAMSLIYFAITLFVSWLFYTLMTRNDTQ
;
A
#
# COMPACT_ATOMS: atom_id res chain seq x y z
N MET A 1 27.85 32.53 22.30
CA MET A 1 26.73 31.57 22.29
C MET A 1 25.69 32.04 21.29
N ARG A 2 25.39 31.24 20.25
CA ARG A 2 24.39 31.59 19.22
C ARG A 2 23.01 31.59 19.91
N LYS A 3 22.33 32.73 19.99
CA LYS A 3 20.96 32.79 20.56
C LYS A 3 20.07 31.87 19.72
N VAL A 4 19.48 30.86 20.36
CA VAL A 4 18.56 29.91 19.70
C VAL A 4 17.36 30.71 19.21
N ASN A 5 17.24 30.87 17.89
CA ASN A 5 16.16 31.63 17.27
C ASN A 5 14.92 30.73 17.15
N GLN A 6 13.95 30.93 18.04
CA GLN A 6 12.72 30.14 18.11
C GLN A 6 11.66 30.56 17.07
N LYS A 7 11.92 31.59 16.25
CA LYS A 7 10.97 32.08 15.22
C LYS A 7 10.53 30.99 14.23
N GLY A 8 11.39 29.98 13.99
CA GLY A 8 11.04 28.83 13.16
C GLY A 8 9.80 28.08 13.65
N TRP A 9 9.63 27.92 14.97
CA TRP A 9 8.45 27.26 15.54
C TRP A 9 7.16 28.03 15.27
N PHE A 10 7.21 29.35 15.22
CA PHE A 10 6.06 30.18 14.92
C PHE A 10 5.54 29.97 13.49
N PHE A 11 6.43 29.67 12.54
CA PHE A 11 6.05 29.35 11.15
C PHE A 11 5.47 27.93 11.01
N VAL A 12 5.77 27.02 11.94
CA VAL A 12 5.26 25.64 11.93
C VAL A 12 3.90 25.53 12.63
N LEU A 13 3.60 26.43 13.58
CA LEU A 13 2.36 26.43 14.36
C LEU A 13 1.08 26.34 13.53
N PRO A 14 0.88 27.10 12.42
CA PRO A 14 -0.36 27.02 11.64
C PRO A 14 -0.60 25.63 11.06
N VAL A 15 0.45 24.97 10.56
CA VAL A 15 0.36 23.62 10.01
C VAL A 15 0.06 22.62 11.11
N LEU A 16 0.73 22.71 12.26
CA LEU A 16 0.47 21.83 13.40
C LEU A 16 -0.96 21.99 13.92
N ALA A 17 -1.47 23.22 14.01
CA ALA A 17 -2.84 23.47 14.46
C ALA A 17 -3.87 22.88 13.48
N LEU A 18 -3.69 23.08 12.17
CA LEU A 18 -4.55 22.52 11.15
C LEU A 18 -4.53 20.99 11.15
N VAL A 19 -3.35 20.38 11.23
CA VAL A 19 -3.20 18.92 11.27
C VAL A 19 -3.79 18.35 12.56
N ALA A 20 -3.49 18.95 13.71
CA ALA A 20 -4.03 18.52 15.00
C ALA A 20 -5.56 18.62 15.01
N PHE A 21 -6.14 19.70 14.48
CA PHE A 21 -7.58 19.84 14.40
C PHE A 21 -8.21 18.77 13.48
N ASN A 22 -7.69 18.61 12.26
CA ASN A 22 -8.24 17.65 11.29
C ASN A 22 -8.01 16.18 11.67
N ALA A 23 -6.96 15.86 12.42
CA ALA A 23 -6.66 14.50 12.84
C ALA A 23 -7.31 14.16 14.19
N LEU A 24 -7.16 15.01 15.20
CA LEU A 24 -7.57 14.69 16.56
C LEU A 24 -9.08 14.76 16.73
N VAL A 25 -9.79 15.70 16.08
CA VAL A 25 -11.24 15.82 16.25
C VAL A 25 -11.98 14.58 15.72
N PRO A 26 -11.76 14.10 14.49
CA PRO A 26 -12.38 12.85 14.03
C PRO A 26 -11.90 11.62 14.80
N MET A 27 -10.63 11.61 15.24
CA MET A 27 -10.13 10.51 16.06
C MET A 27 -10.85 10.43 17.41
N MET A 28 -11.13 11.56 18.05
CA MET A 28 -11.93 11.60 19.27
C MET A 28 -13.36 11.07 19.04
N THR A 29 -13.99 11.39 17.90
CA THR A 29 -15.32 10.86 17.59
C THR A 29 -15.31 9.35 17.34
N VAL A 30 -14.27 8.84 16.66
CA VAL A 30 -14.10 7.39 16.48
C VAL A 30 -13.87 6.69 17.83
N VAL A 31 -13.03 7.25 18.70
CA VAL A 31 -12.84 6.72 20.06
C VAL A 31 -14.15 6.73 20.84
N ASN A 32 -14.95 7.79 20.74
CA ASN A 32 -16.24 7.89 21.41
C ASN A 32 -17.25 6.84 20.91
N TYR A 33 -17.37 6.65 19.59
CA TYR A 33 -18.27 5.64 19.03
C TYR A 33 -17.80 4.21 19.32
N SER A 34 -16.49 3.96 19.39
CA SER A 34 -15.96 2.60 19.62
C SER A 34 -16.42 1.93 20.92
N VAL A 35 -16.83 2.74 21.90
CA VAL A 35 -17.32 2.29 23.21
C VAL A 35 -18.85 2.43 23.36
N GLN A 36 -19.53 2.78 22.28
CA GLN A 36 -20.96 3.00 22.24
C GLN A 36 -21.66 2.02 21.30
N GLU A 37 -22.89 1.69 21.64
CA GLU A 37 -23.85 1.06 20.76
C GLU A 37 -24.70 2.15 20.11
N THR A 38 -24.91 2.06 18.81
CA THR A 38 -25.65 3.06 18.03
C THR A 38 -26.92 2.43 17.50
N PHE A 39 -28.07 2.95 17.94
CA PHE A 39 -29.36 2.59 17.38
C PHE A 39 -29.89 3.69 16.45
N GLY A 40 -30.91 3.33 15.65
CA GLY A 40 -31.65 4.29 14.83
C GLY A 40 -32.15 5.50 15.64
N ASN A 41 -32.41 6.62 14.96
CA ASN A 41 -32.73 7.92 15.56
C ASN A 41 -31.62 8.52 16.43
N ASN A 42 -30.35 8.20 16.13
CA ASN A 42 -29.18 8.83 16.77
C ASN A 42 -29.16 8.62 18.30
N GLN A 43 -29.56 7.42 18.75
CA GLN A 43 -29.50 7.02 20.15
C GLN A 43 -28.21 6.25 20.42
N PHE A 44 -27.50 6.65 21.47
CA PHE A 44 -26.22 6.07 21.85
C PHE A 44 -26.29 5.51 23.26
N PHE A 45 -25.84 4.27 23.42
CA PHE A 45 -25.73 3.60 24.72
C PHE A 45 -24.30 3.23 25.00
N TRP A 46 -23.88 3.32 26.25
CA TRP A 46 -22.54 2.87 26.64
C TRP A 46 -22.46 1.34 26.55
N HIS A 47 -21.57 0.84 25.69
CA HIS A 47 -21.30 -0.58 25.51
C HIS A 47 -19.90 -0.99 26.03
N GLY A 48 -19.06 -0.01 26.36
CA GLY A 48 -17.72 -0.24 26.92
C GLY A 48 -16.80 -0.94 25.93
N LEU A 49 -16.13 -2.02 26.37
CA LEU A 49 -15.17 -2.75 25.52
C LEU A 49 -15.77 -3.95 24.77
N GLY A 50 -17.10 -4.14 24.80
CA GLY A 50 -17.75 -5.32 24.22
C GLY A 50 -17.43 -5.51 22.74
N TRP A 51 -17.51 -4.44 21.94
CA TRP A 51 -17.16 -4.48 20.52
C TRP A 51 -15.74 -4.93 20.24
N PHE A 52 -14.77 -4.49 21.04
CA PHE A 52 -13.39 -4.92 20.87
C PHE A 52 -13.25 -6.43 21.11
N GLN A 53 -13.94 -6.98 22.10
CA GLN A 53 -13.92 -8.42 22.39
C GLN A 53 -14.58 -9.22 21.28
N ASP A 54 -15.72 -8.75 20.77
CA ASP A 54 -16.47 -9.42 19.70
C ASP A 54 -15.69 -9.43 18.39
N ILE A 55 -15.07 -8.30 18.02
CA ILE A 55 -14.25 -8.19 16.82
C ILE A 55 -13.01 -9.08 16.91
N LEU A 56 -12.29 -9.06 18.04
CA LEU A 56 -11.09 -9.89 18.25
C LEU A 56 -11.39 -11.39 18.34
N ARG A 57 -12.66 -11.78 18.54
CA ARG A 57 -13.10 -13.18 18.53
C ARG A 57 -13.77 -13.58 17.21
N SER A 58 -14.01 -12.63 16.32
CA SER A 58 -14.72 -12.84 15.08
C SER A 58 -13.86 -13.59 14.06
N GLU A 59 -14.35 -14.74 13.61
CA GLU A 59 -13.72 -15.48 12.50
C GLU A 59 -13.68 -14.66 11.21
N ARG A 60 -14.69 -13.81 10.99
CA ARG A 60 -14.76 -12.92 9.82
C ARG A 60 -13.61 -11.90 9.85
N PHE A 61 -13.33 -11.30 11.00
CA PHE A 61 -12.22 -10.37 11.21
C PHE A 61 -10.87 -11.06 10.99
N HIS A 62 -10.67 -12.25 11.57
CA HIS A 62 -9.42 -13.00 11.37
C HIS A 62 -9.22 -13.41 9.91
N ALA A 63 -10.29 -13.80 9.21
CA ALA A 63 -10.22 -14.15 7.80
C ALA A 63 -9.89 -12.95 6.91
N SER A 64 -10.49 -11.77 7.16
CA SER A 64 -10.20 -10.54 6.40
C SER A 64 -8.81 -9.98 6.71
N LEU A 65 -8.37 -10.04 7.97
CA LEU A 65 -7.00 -9.72 8.37
C LEU A 65 -5.98 -10.66 7.72
N GLY A 66 -6.26 -11.96 7.68
CA GLY A 66 -5.39 -12.94 7.02
C GLY A 66 -5.25 -12.67 5.52
N ARG A 67 -6.36 -12.37 4.83
CA ARG A 67 -6.35 -11.93 3.42
C ARG A 67 -5.56 -10.64 3.24
N GLN A 68 -5.77 -9.64 4.09
CA GLN A 68 -5.04 -8.37 4.05
C GLN A 68 -3.52 -8.57 4.20
N ALA A 69 -3.11 -9.36 5.19
CA ALA A 69 -1.70 -9.66 5.43
C ALA A 69 -1.09 -10.44 4.26
N LEU A 70 -1.81 -11.44 3.72
CA LEU A 70 -1.37 -12.21 2.55
C LEU A 70 -1.24 -11.33 1.31
N PHE A 71 -2.23 -10.47 1.06
CA PHE A 71 -2.22 -9.50 -0.03
C PHE A 71 -0.99 -8.59 0.06
N THR A 72 -0.82 -7.87 1.17
CA THR A 72 0.32 -6.98 1.39
C THR A 72 1.67 -7.70 1.27
N PHE A 73 1.77 -8.92 1.82
CA PHE A 73 3.00 -9.72 1.70
C PHE A 73 3.31 -10.06 0.23
N MET A 74 2.33 -10.53 -0.54
CA MET A 74 2.50 -10.85 -1.96
C MET A 74 2.90 -9.61 -2.76
N ILE A 75 2.23 -8.48 -2.52
CA ILE A 75 2.55 -7.21 -3.16
C ILE A 75 4.00 -6.81 -2.91
N LEU A 76 4.46 -6.80 -1.65
CA LEU A 76 5.84 -6.43 -1.34
C LEU A 76 6.87 -7.39 -1.96
N VAL A 77 6.59 -8.70 -1.94
CA VAL A 77 7.48 -9.73 -2.52
C VAL A 77 7.59 -9.59 -4.03
N ILE A 78 6.56 -9.09 -4.70
CA ILE A 78 6.56 -8.92 -6.17
C ILE A 78 7.12 -7.55 -6.57
N GLU A 79 6.57 -6.47 -6.01
CA GLU A 79 6.87 -5.11 -6.45
C GLU A 79 8.28 -4.65 -6.08
N VAL A 80 8.80 -5.05 -4.93
CA VAL A 80 10.13 -4.60 -4.49
C VAL A 80 11.21 -5.15 -5.42
N PRO A 81 11.28 -6.47 -5.69
CA PRO A 81 12.22 -6.99 -6.68
C PRO A 81 11.97 -6.46 -8.09
N LEU A 82 10.70 -6.41 -8.52
CA LEU A 82 10.36 -5.93 -9.86
C LEU A 82 10.79 -4.47 -10.07
N GLY A 83 10.51 -3.61 -9.08
CA GLY A 83 10.89 -2.20 -9.10
C GLY A 83 12.40 -2.00 -9.14
N VAL A 84 13.16 -2.80 -8.38
CA VAL A 84 14.63 -2.78 -8.44
C VAL A 84 15.15 -3.23 -9.80
N ILE A 85 14.61 -4.32 -10.36
CA ILE A 85 15.02 -4.85 -11.67
C ILE A 85 14.76 -3.82 -12.79
N ILE A 86 13.58 -3.21 -12.79
CA ILE A 86 13.24 -2.18 -13.78
C ILE A 86 14.14 -0.95 -13.60
N ALA A 87 14.36 -0.48 -12.36
CA ALA A 87 15.22 0.68 -12.09
C ALA A 87 16.67 0.44 -12.52
N LEU A 88 17.21 -0.78 -12.34
CA LEU A 88 18.54 -1.16 -12.81
C LEU A 88 18.65 -1.20 -14.34
N SER A 89 17.53 -1.47 -15.02
CA SER A 89 17.46 -1.56 -16.49
C SER A 89 17.27 -0.18 -17.13
N MET A 90 16.90 0.84 -16.36
CA MET A 90 16.71 2.20 -16.86
C MET A 90 18.06 2.88 -17.20
N PRO A 91 18.13 3.65 -18.30
CA PRO A 91 19.33 4.39 -18.65
C PRO A 91 19.63 5.47 -17.61
N ARG A 92 20.91 5.78 -17.38
CA ARG A 92 21.33 6.85 -16.45
C ARG A 92 21.52 8.21 -17.11
N LYS A 93 21.79 8.23 -18.42
CA LYS A 93 22.08 9.43 -19.20
C LYS A 93 21.45 9.25 -20.59
N GLY A 94 21.13 10.36 -21.26
CA GLY A 94 20.61 10.37 -22.63
C GLY A 94 19.10 10.59 -22.73
N ILE A 95 18.62 10.61 -23.97
CA ILE A 95 17.23 11.00 -24.32
C ILE A 95 16.15 10.04 -23.80
N TRP A 96 16.51 8.80 -23.48
CA TRP A 96 15.59 7.78 -23.01
C TRP A 96 15.24 7.91 -21.52
N VAL A 97 16.06 8.64 -20.74
CA VAL A 97 15.81 8.90 -19.32
C VAL A 97 14.42 9.54 -19.08
N PRO A 98 14.09 10.70 -19.70
CA PRO A 98 12.79 11.31 -19.50
C PRO A 98 11.65 10.43 -20.01
N VAL A 99 11.84 9.68 -21.09
CA VAL A 99 10.81 8.75 -21.60
C VAL A 99 10.48 7.69 -20.56
N CYS A 100 11.48 7.01 -20.00
CA CYS A 100 11.27 6.00 -18.96
C CYS A 100 10.67 6.59 -17.68
N LEU A 101 11.11 7.78 -17.26
CA LEU A 101 10.56 8.43 -16.06
C LEU A 101 9.08 8.82 -16.25
N VAL A 102 8.73 9.37 -17.41
CA VAL A 102 7.35 9.74 -17.73
C VAL A 102 6.47 8.49 -17.81
N THR A 103 6.90 7.44 -18.53
CA THR A 103 6.10 6.22 -18.64
C THR A 103 5.87 5.54 -17.30
N MET A 104 6.88 5.54 -16.41
CA MET A 104 6.73 5.04 -15.05
C MET A 104 5.83 5.94 -14.20
N ALA A 105 5.84 7.26 -14.40
CA ALA A 105 4.98 8.17 -13.65
C ALA A 105 3.49 8.10 -14.04
N LEU A 106 3.17 7.67 -15.27
CA LEU A 106 1.79 7.69 -15.79
C LEU A 106 0.76 6.97 -14.92
N PRO A 107 0.98 5.72 -14.45
CA PRO A 107 0.00 5.02 -13.61
C PRO A 107 -0.34 5.79 -12.33
N LEU A 108 0.67 6.41 -11.70
CA LEU A 108 0.53 7.13 -10.43
C LEU A 108 -0.32 8.41 -10.54
N LEU A 109 -0.58 8.89 -11.76
CA LEU A 109 -1.41 10.07 -12.01
C LEU A 109 -2.90 9.73 -12.16
N ILE A 110 -3.24 8.44 -12.29
CA ILE A 110 -4.61 8.00 -12.50
C ILE A 110 -5.34 7.97 -11.15
N PRO A 111 -6.53 8.57 -11.03
CA PRO A 111 -7.31 8.50 -9.79
C PRO A 111 -7.67 7.05 -9.42
N TRP A 112 -7.60 6.70 -8.14
CA TRP A 112 -7.81 5.33 -7.66
C TRP A 112 -9.14 4.69 -8.11
N ASN A 113 -10.24 5.45 -8.09
CA ASN A 113 -11.54 4.98 -8.58
C ASN A 113 -11.50 4.60 -10.07
N VAL A 114 -10.76 5.35 -10.88
CA VAL A 114 -10.64 5.12 -12.32
C VAL A 114 -9.88 3.83 -12.59
N ILE A 115 -8.85 3.52 -11.79
CA ILE A 115 -8.06 2.30 -11.92
C ILE A 115 -8.93 1.07 -11.66
N GLY A 116 -9.64 1.05 -10.53
CA GLY A 116 -10.54 -0.06 -10.21
C GLY A 116 -11.62 -0.27 -11.28
N ALA A 117 -12.21 0.82 -11.80
CA ALA A 117 -13.23 0.74 -12.85
C ALA A 117 -12.65 0.28 -14.20
N MET A 118 -11.46 0.77 -14.57
CA MET A 118 -10.76 0.37 -15.79
C MET A 118 -10.43 -1.12 -15.74
N TRP A 119 -9.88 -1.61 -14.62
CA TRP A 119 -9.58 -3.01 -14.44
C TRP A 119 -10.84 -3.88 -14.41
N ASN A 120 -11.94 -3.41 -13.81
CA ASN A 120 -13.22 -4.13 -13.82
C ASN A 120 -13.69 -4.39 -15.26
N ILE A 121 -13.73 -3.36 -16.11
CA ILE A 121 -14.13 -3.50 -17.52
C ILE A 121 -13.12 -4.34 -18.30
N PHE A 122 -11.82 -4.08 -18.09
CA PHE A 122 -10.73 -4.78 -18.77
C PHE A 122 -10.76 -6.30 -18.52
N THR A 123 -11.20 -6.71 -17.33
CA THR A 123 -11.16 -8.10 -16.84
C THR A 123 -12.49 -8.85 -17.01
N LEU A 124 -13.52 -8.23 -17.59
CA LEU A 124 -14.78 -8.92 -17.86
C LEU A 124 -14.55 -10.17 -18.73
N PRO A 125 -15.06 -11.36 -18.36
CA PRO A 125 -14.68 -12.63 -18.98
C PRO A 125 -14.89 -12.71 -20.49
N ASP A 126 -16.04 -12.23 -20.98
CA ASP A 126 -16.43 -12.39 -22.39
C ASP A 126 -16.19 -11.11 -23.21
N ILE A 127 -16.34 -9.94 -22.60
CA ILE A 127 -16.32 -8.64 -23.30
C ILE A 127 -15.12 -7.75 -22.95
N GLY A 128 -14.41 -8.04 -21.85
CA GLY A 128 -13.22 -7.32 -21.46
C GLY A 128 -12.01 -7.77 -22.30
N LEU A 129 -11.09 -6.85 -22.59
CA LEU A 129 -9.93 -7.17 -23.43
C LEU A 129 -9.08 -8.31 -22.82
N LEU A 130 -8.82 -8.29 -21.51
CA LEU A 130 -8.08 -9.37 -20.84
C LEU A 130 -8.87 -10.67 -20.83
N GLY A 131 -10.14 -10.60 -20.46
CA GLY A 131 -11.00 -11.78 -20.37
C GLY A 131 -11.16 -12.48 -21.72
N TYR A 132 -11.46 -11.70 -22.77
CA TYR A 132 -11.57 -12.21 -24.14
C TYR A 132 -10.26 -12.88 -24.61
N LEU A 133 -9.11 -12.23 -24.37
CA LEU A 133 -7.80 -12.79 -24.73
C LEU A 133 -7.53 -14.10 -23.98
N MET A 134 -7.82 -14.18 -22.68
CA MET A 134 -7.61 -15.39 -21.90
C MET A 134 -8.53 -16.53 -22.37
N ASN A 135 -9.84 -16.28 -22.48
CA ASN A 135 -10.84 -17.30 -22.76
C ASN A 135 -10.86 -17.76 -24.21
N HIS A 136 -10.80 -16.83 -25.18
CA HIS A 136 -11.01 -17.15 -26.59
C HIS A 136 -9.71 -17.29 -27.40
N VAL A 137 -8.64 -16.58 -27.02
CA VAL A 137 -7.38 -16.61 -27.77
C VAL A 137 -6.39 -17.60 -27.16
N LEU A 138 -6.21 -17.56 -25.84
CA LEU A 138 -5.28 -18.45 -25.12
C LEU A 138 -5.92 -19.77 -24.68
N GLY A 139 -7.26 -19.85 -24.67
CA GLY A 139 -7.99 -21.05 -24.25
C GLY A 139 -7.91 -21.34 -22.75
N VAL A 140 -7.59 -20.33 -21.93
CA VAL A 140 -7.53 -20.43 -20.47
C VAL A 140 -8.86 -19.96 -19.89
N ASN A 141 -9.55 -20.82 -19.15
CA ASN A 141 -10.81 -20.46 -18.50
C ASN A 141 -10.58 -19.45 -17.37
N TYR A 142 -10.78 -18.18 -17.68
CA TYR A 142 -10.62 -17.04 -16.77
C TYR A 142 -11.97 -16.38 -16.50
N ASN A 143 -12.38 -16.40 -15.24
CA ASN A 143 -13.60 -15.71 -14.83
C ASN A 143 -13.43 -15.04 -13.46
N MET A 144 -13.02 -13.77 -13.47
CA MET A 144 -12.86 -12.98 -12.24
C MET A 144 -14.16 -12.84 -11.42
N THR A 145 -15.33 -12.93 -12.07
CA THR A 145 -16.62 -12.70 -11.41
C THR A 145 -17.12 -13.91 -10.62
N GLN A 146 -16.64 -15.12 -10.95
CA GLN A 146 -17.12 -16.37 -10.36
C GLN A 146 -16.01 -17.18 -9.68
N ASP A 147 -14.78 -17.14 -10.19
CA ASP A 147 -13.65 -17.88 -9.62
C ASP A 147 -12.87 -17.01 -8.59
N PRO A 148 -12.84 -17.42 -7.31
CA PRO A 148 -12.04 -16.77 -6.27
C PRO A 148 -10.57 -16.58 -6.62
N VAL A 149 -9.96 -17.55 -7.32
CA VAL A 149 -8.53 -17.52 -7.64
C VAL A 149 -8.27 -16.49 -8.73
N ALA A 150 -9.06 -16.50 -9.79
CA ALA A 150 -9.01 -15.46 -10.83
C ALA A 150 -9.20 -14.06 -10.25
N ALA A 151 -10.16 -13.86 -9.35
CA ALA A 151 -10.38 -12.59 -8.66
C ALA A 151 -9.15 -12.14 -7.86
N TRP A 152 -8.60 -13.04 -7.04
CA TRP A 152 -7.43 -12.75 -6.21
C TRP A 152 -6.20 -12.37 -7.03
N ILE A 153 -5.90 -13.15 -8.09
CA ILE A 153 -4.79 -12.87 -9.01
C ILE A 153 -5.01 -11.51 -9.68
N THR A 154 -6.22 -11.20 -10.12
CA THR A 154 -6.51 -9.94 -10.81
C THR A 154 -6.30 -8.73 -9.91
N VAL A 155 -6.73 -8.80 -8.65
CA VAL A 155 -6.48 -7.72 -7.66
C VAL A 155 -4.97 -7.52 -7.44
N ILE A 156 -4.19 -8.61 -7.35
CA ILE A 156 -2.73 -8.52 -7.20
C ILE A 156 -2.08 -7.89 -8.43
N VAL A 157 -2.41 -8.37 -9.64
CA VAL A 157 -1.82 -7.86 -10.88
C VAL A 157 -2.16 -6.38 -11.10
N MET A 158 -3.39 -5.97 -10.75
CA MET A 158 -3.80 -4.57 -10.78
C MET A 158 -2.92 -3.69 -9.88
N ASP A 159 -2.76 -4.08 -8.61
CA ASP A 159 -1.97 -3.32 -7.63
C ASP A 159 -0.49 -3.26 -8.05
N VAL A 160 0.09 -4.40 -8.44
CA VAL A 160 1.47 -4.49 -8.94
C VAL A 160 1.68 -3.57 -10.15
N TRP A 161 0.75 -3.57 -11.11
CA TRP A 161 0.83 -2.68 -12.27
C TRP A 161 0.78 -1.20 -11.89
N HIS A 162 -0.08 -0.83 -10.95
CA HIS A 162 -0.27 0.56 -10.55
C HIS A 162 0.91 1.10 -9.71
N TRP A 163 1.38 0.33 -8.73
CA TRP A 163 2.28 0.83 -7.70
C TRP A 163 3.77 0.47 -7.89
N THR A 164 4.11 -0.49 -8.76
CA THR A 164 5.52 -0.80 -9.08
C THR A 164 6.29 0.45 -9.49
N SER A 165 5.64 1.36 -10.23
CA SER A 165 6.18 2.65 -10.63
C SER A 165 6.79 3.47 -9.49
N LEU A 166 6.14 3.50 -8.32
CA LEU A 166 6.66 4.23 -7.16
C LEU A 166 8.00 3.66 -6.71
N VAL A 167 8.09 2.32 -6.62
CA VAL A 167 9.33 1.63 -6.24
C VAL A 167 10.43 1.87 -7.28
N VAL A 168 10.10 1.82 -8.57
CA VAL A 168 11.04 2.11 -9.67
C VAL A 168 11.62 3.50 -9.53
N LEU A 169 10.78 4.52 -9.37
CA LEU A 169 11.21 5.92 -9.31
C LEU A 169 12.10 6.18 -8.10
N LEU A 170 11.74 5.64 -6.93
CA LEU A 170 12.55 5.74 -5.72
C LEU A 170 13.91 5.04 -5.91
N CYS A 171 13.90 3.77 -6.34
CA CYS A 171 15.14 3.01 -6.57
C CYS A 171 16.04 3.69 -7.62
N TYR A 172 15.45 4.21 -8.70
CA TYR A 172 16.17 4.92 -9.75
C TYR A 172 16.86 6.17 -9.21
N ALA A 173 16.16 7.00 -8.43
CA ALA A 173 16.76 8.16 -7.77
C ALA A 173 17.92 7.76 -6.84
N GLY A 174 17.75 6.66 -6.09
CA GLY A 174 18.80 6.06 -5.27
C GLY A 174 20.02 5.63 -6.09
N LEU A 175 19.82 4.93 -7.20
CA LEU A 175 20.91 4.49 -8.09
C LEU A 175 21.67 5.65 -8.73
N VAL A 176 20.97 6.70 -9.15
CA VAL A 176 21.55 7.89 -9.79
C VAL A 176 22.38 8.71 -8.78
N SER A 177 22.03 8.68 -7.50
CA SER A 177 22.80 9.37 -6.45
C SER A 177 24.19 8.76 -6.18
N ILE A 178 24.46 7.53 -6.65
CA ILE A 178 25.73 6.84 -6.42
C ILE A 178 26.80 7.43 -7.34
N PRO A 179 27.92 7.98 -6.80
CA PRO A 179 28.98 8.57 -7.62
C PRO A 179 29.58 7.59 -8.64
N ASP A 180 29.87 8.08 -9.85
CA ASP A 180 30.45 7.29 -10.95
C ASP A 180 31.80 6.63 -10.57
N ALA A 181 32.55 7.20 -9.61
CA ALA A 181 33.82 6.67 -9.10
C ALA A 181 33.72 5.23 -8.56
N TYR A 182 32.59 4.86 -7.93
CA TYR A 182 32.39 3.49 -7.44
C TYR A 182 32.29 2.48 -8.59
N TYR A 183 31.64 2.87 -9.69
CA TYR A 183 31.50 2.01 -10.87
C TYR A 183 32.82 1.91 -11.65
N GLN A 184 33.60 3.00 -11.70
CA GLN A 184 34.92 3.00 -12.32
C GLN A 184 35.90 2.10 -11.56
N ALA A 185 35.92 2.18 -10.23
CA ALA A 185 36.73 1.29 -9.38
C ALA A 185 36.36 -0.18 -9.61
N ALA A 186 35.06 -0.51 -9.57
CA ALA A 186 34.60 -1.87 -9.81
C ALA A 186 34.98 -2.41 -11.20
N LYS A 187 35.01 -1.55 -12.22
CA LYS A 187 35.44 -1.92 -13.57
C LYS A 187 36.94 -2.21 -13.64
N ILE A 188 37.76 -1.46 -12.90
CA ILE A 188 39.20 -1.71 -12.78
C ILE A 188 39.45 -3.05 -12.09
N ASP A 189 38.67 -3.37 -11.06
CA ASP A 189 38.74 -4.63 -10.32
C ASP A 189 38.14 -5.84 -11.09
N GLY A 190 37.64 -5.63 -12.30
CA GLY A 190 37.03 -6.70 -13.11
C GLY A 190 35.74 -7.28 -12.51
N ALA A 191 35.05 -6.52 -11.65
CA ALA A 191 33.85 -6.99 -10.95
C ALA A 191 32.69 -7.25 -11.94
N SER A 192 31.98 -8.36 -11.74
CA SER A 192 30.78 -8.69 -12.50
C SER A 192 29.60 -7.78 -12.12
N ASN A 193 28.59 -7.68 -12.99
CA ASN A 193 27.38 -6.89 -12.72
C ASN A 193 26.65 -7.33 -11.43
N TRP A 194 26.67 -8.63 -11.11
CA TRP A 194 26.10 -9.14 -9.86
C TRP A 194 26.90 -8.67 -8.64
N SER A 195 28.23 -8.66 -8.72
CA SER A 195 29.09 -8.11 -7.67
C SER A 195 28.85 -6.62 -7.47
N VAL A 196 28.73 -5.84 -8.56
CA VAL A 196 28.40 -4.42 -8.50
C VAL A 196 27.03 -4.21 -7.83
N PHE A 197 26.02 -5.01 -8.19
CA PHE A 197 24.71 -4.93 -7.56
C PHE A 197 24.78 -5.24 -6.06
N ARG A 198 25.35 -6.38 -5.69
CA ARG A 198 25.34 -6.89 -4.32
C ARG A 198 26.19 -6.06 -3.34
N TYR A 199 27.32 -5.52 -3.81
CA TYR A 199 28.31 -4.86 -2.95
C TYR A 199 28.33 -3.33 -3.08
N ILE A 200 27.80 -2.75 -4.16
CA ILE A 200 27.79 -1.29 -4.38
C ILE A 200 26.37 -0.75 -4.41
N GLN A 201 25.53 -1.24 -5.32
CA GLN A 201 24.20 -0.66 -5.54
C GLN A 201 23.26 -0.95 -4.38
N LEU A 202 23.08 -2.22 -4.00
CA LEU A 202 22.14 -2.63 -2.96
C LEU A 202 22.46 -2.00 -1.59
N PRO A 203 23.71 -1.99 -1.09
CA PRO A 203 24.02 -1.33 0.18
C PRO A 203 23.77 0.18 0.16
N LYS A 204 24.10 0.86 -0.96
CA LYS A 204 23.90 2.30 -1.08
C LYS A 204 22.44 2.70 -1.30
N MET A 205 21.61 1.79 -1.82
CA MET A 205 20.16 1.98 -1.94
C MET A 205 19.38 1.60 -0.68
N LYS A 206 20.02 1.01 0.35
CA LYS A 206 19.33 0.46 1.53
C LYS A 206 18.35 1.45 2.18
N GLN A 207 18.76 2.71 2.35
CA GLN A 207 17.89 3.73 2.96
C GLN A 207 16.67 4.05 2.09
N VAL A 208 16.88 4.17 0.78
CA VAL A 208 15.79 4.43 -0.18
C VAL A 208 14.85 3.23 -0.28
N LEU A 209 15.38 2.01 -0.31
CA LEU A 209 14.60 0.78 -0.30
C LEU A 209 13.80 0.61 1.00
N THR A 210 14.38 0.98 2.14
CA THR A 210 13.67 0.98 3.43
C THR A 210 12.45 1.89 3.39
N ILE A 211 12.60 3.10 2.85
CA ILE A 211 11.50 4.05 2.67
C ILE A 211 10.46 3.48 1.67
N ALA A 212 10.91 2.95 0.53
CA ALA A 212 10.02 2.39 -0.49
C ALA A 212 9.18 1.22 0.06
N VAL A 213 9.79 0.29 0.79
CA VAL A 213 9.09 -0.84 1.41
C VAL A 213 8.12 -0.37 2.48
N LEU A 214 8.51 0.60 3.32
CA LEU A 214 7.63 1.12 4.38
C LEU A 214 6.39 1.79 3.79
N LEU A 215 6.56 2.65 2.78
CA LEU A 215 5.45 3.32 2.09
C LEU A 215 4.54 2.29 1.42
N ARG A 216 5.11 1.31 0.70
CA ARG A 216 4.31 0.27 0.05
C ARG A 216 3.61 -0.67 1.02
N PHE A 217 4.21 -0.94 2.16
CA PHE A 217 3.54 -1.66 3.24
C PHE A 217 2.32 -0.86 3.71
N MET A 218 2.50 0.42 4.05
CA MET A 218 1.40 1.27 4.55
C MET A 218 0.27 1.41 3.53
N ASP A 219 0.59 1.66 2.26
CA ASP A 219 -0.39 1.82 1.19
C ASP A 219 -1.14 0.53 0.91
N SER A 220 -0.43 -0.59 0.70
CA SER A 220 -1.08 -1.88 0.41
C SER A 220 -1.86 -2.42 1.61
N PHE A 221 -1.38 -2.20 2.85
CA PHE A 221 -2.06 -2.69 4.05
C PHE A 221 -3.34 -1.92 4.36
N ASN A 222 -3.47 -0.67 3.88
CA ASN A 222 -4.67 0.16 4.01
C ASN A 222 -5.44 0.35 2.70
N VAL A 223 -5.14 -0.46 1.67
CA VAL A 223 -5.78 -0.36 0.36
C VAL A 223 -7.28 -0.62 0.48
N TYR A 224 -8.11 0.23 -0.11
CA TYR A 224 -9.58 0.09 -0.08
C TYR A 224 -10.18 0.27 -1.47
N THR A 225 -9.92 1.42 -2.07
CA THR A 225 -10.67 1.93 -3.21
C THR A 225 -10.56 1.01 -4.43
N GLU A 226 -9.35 0.61 -4.81
CA GLU A 226 -9.15 -0.15 -6.05
C GLU A 226 -9.76 -1.56 -5.95
N PRO A 227 -9.49 -2.36 -4.89
CA PRO A 227 -10.11 -3.68 -4.74
C PRO A 227 -11.63 -3.62 -4.54
N PHE A 228 -12.13 -2.58 -3.87
CA PHE A 228 -13.56 -2.35 -3.70
C PHE A 228 -14.25 -2.08 -5.04
N VAL A 229 -13.72 -1.17 -5.86
CA VAL A 229 -14.30 -0.87 -7.17
C VAL A 229 -14.16 -2.06 -8.14
N LEU A 230 -13.05 -2.80 -8.07
CA LEU A 230 -12.81 -3.94 -8.94
C LEU A 230 -13.74 -5.13 -8.64
N THR A 231 -13.88 -5.50 -7.36
CA THR A 231 -14.56 -6.76 -6.98
C THR A 231 -15.61 -6.61 -5.88
N GLY A 232 -15.62 -5.49 -5.13
CA GLY A 232 -16.47 -5.33 -3.94
C GLY A 232 -16.19 -6.35 -2.82
N GLY A 233 -15.08 -7.09 -2.90
CA GLY A 233 -14.75 -8.18 -1.99
C GLY A 233 -15.15 -9.59 -2.45
N GLY A 234 -15.71 -9.75 -3.65
CA GLY A 234 -16.16 -11.02 -4.22
C GLY A 234 -15.16 -11.72 -5.16
N PRO A 235 -15.52 -12.91 -5.71
CA PRO A 235 -16.76 -13.65 -5.46
C PRO A 235 -16.82 -14.21 -4.03
N GLY A 236 -18.02 -14.23 -3.43
CA GLY A 236 -18.19 -14.52 -2.01
C GLY A 236 -17.43 -13.51 -1.14
N ASN A 237 -16.46 -14.01 -0.36
CA ASN A 237 -15.56 -13.20 0.47
C ASN A 237 -14.08 -13.29 0.03
N ALA A 238 -13.82 -13.80 -1.18
CA ALA A 238 -12.47 -14.13 -1.65
C ALA A 238 -11.50 -12.95 -1.60
N THR A 239 -11.96 -11.76 -1.99
CA THR A 239 -11.16 -10.52 -1.99
C THR A 239 -11.63 -9.53 -0.92
N THR A 240 -12.41 -9.98 0.07
CA THR A 240 -12.86 -9.11 1.17
C THR A 240 -11.70 -8.84 2.13
N LEU A 241 -10.93 -7.81 1.78
CA LEU A 241 -9.86 -7.22 2.57
C LEU A 241 -10.40 -6.54 3.83
N LEU A 242 -9.52 -6.31 4.80
CA LEU A 242 -9.89 -5.75 6.11
C LEU A 242 -10.53 -4.36 5.98
N SER A 243 -10.01 -3.54 5.08
CA SER A 243 -10.54 -2.22 4.74
C SER A 243 -11.95 -2.27 4.13
N ILE A 244 -12.21 -3.23 3.23
CA ILE A 244 -13.54 -3.43 2.62
C ILE A 244 -14.53 -3.86 3.69
N ASP A 245 -14.12 -4.77 4.57
CA ASP A 245 -14.95 -5.26 5.66
C ASP A 245 -15.34 -4.13 6.63
N LEU A 246 -14.36 -3.30 7.01
CA LEU A 246 -14.57 -2.10 7.81
C LEU A 246 -15.62 -1.17 7.18
N VAL A 247 -15.46 -0.84 5.90
CA VAL A 247 -16.36 0.10 5.22
C VAL A 247 -17.76 -0.49 5.03
N LYS A 248 -17.88 -1.81 4.82
CA LYS A 248 -19.19 -2.49 4.78
C LYS A 248 -19.93 -2.35 6.11
N ILE A 249 -19.24 -2.47 7.25
CA ILE A 249 -19.85 -2.27 8.57
C ILE A 249 -20.21 -0.78 8.76
N ALA A 250 -19.26 0.12 8.51
CA ALA A 250 -19.43 1.54 8.76
C ALA A 250 -20.49 2.22 7.89
N LEU A 251 -20.44 1.99 6.57
CA LEU A 251 -21.23 2.71 5.58
C LEU A 251 -22.32 1.85 4.92
N GLY A 252 -22.14 0.53 4.90
CA GLY A 252 -23.15 -0.39 4.37
C GLY A 252 -24.22 -0.73 5.40
N GLN A 253 -23.79 -1.07 6.62
CA GLN A 253 -24.67 -1.48 7.73
C GLN A 253 -25.04 -0.31 8.65
N PHE A 254 -24.30 0.80 8.58
CA PHE A 254 -24.44 1.96 9.48
C PHE A 254 -24.17 1.64 10.96
N ASP A 255 -23.45 0.55 11.23
CA ASP A 255 -23.09 0.14 12.59
C ASP A 255 -21.82 0.87 13.04
N LEU A 256 -21.98 2.11 13.49
CA LEU A 256 -20.88 3.01 13.83
C LEU A 256 -20.04 2.53 15.02
N GLY A 257 -20.66 1.90 16.01
CA GLY A 257 -19.99 1.35 17.20
C GLY A 257 -18.93 0.29 16.86
N PRO A 258 -19.33 -0.85 16.26
CA PRO A 258 -18.38 -1.90 15.87
C PRO A 258 -17.42 -1.44 14.78
N ALA A 259 -17.86 -0.61 13.82
CA ALA A 259 -16.94 -0.03 12.82
C ALA A 259 -15.83 0.81 13.47
N ALA A 260 -16.18 1.65 14.45
CA ALA A 260 -15.22 2.47 15.16
C ALA A 260 -14.23 1.62 15.97
N ALA A 261 -14.71 0.62 16.71
CA ALA A 261 -13.84 -0.33 17.42
C ALA A 261 -12.90 -1.08 16.46
N MET A 262 -13.42 -1.56 15.33
CA MET A 262 -12.64 -2.24 14.30
C MET A 262 -11.58 -1.31 13.69
N SER A 263 -11.91 -0.04 13.45
CA SER A 263 -10.97 0.94 12.91
C SER A 263 -9.81 1.22 13.86
N LEU A 264 -10.05 1.24 15.17
CA LEU A 264 -9.01 1.42 16.18
C LEU A 264 -8.11 0.19 16.31
N ILE A 265 -8.69 -1.02 16.26
CA ILE A 265 -7.91 -2.27 16.22
C ILE A 265 -7.03 -2.29 14.98
N TYR A 266 -7.61 -1.99 13.82
CA TYR A 266 -6.89 -1.93 12.55
C TYR A 266 -5.77 -0.88 12.57
N PHE A 267 -6.06 0.33 13.05
CA PHE A 267 -5.06 1.38 13.24
C PHE A 267 -3.91 0.94 14.15
N ALA A 268 -4.22 0.30 15.29
CA ALA A 268 -3.22 -0.21 16.21
C ALA A 268 -2.33 -1.29 15.58
N ILE A 269 -2.92 -2.21 14.79
CA ILE A 269 -2.18 -3.22 14.03
C ILE A 269 -1.26 -2.55 13.01
N THR A 270 -1.77 -1.62 12.21
CA THR A 270 -0.99 -0.88 11.20
C THR A 270 0.18 -0.13 11.85
N LEU A 271 -0.06 0.55 12.97
CA LEU A 271 0.97 1.27 13.72
C LEU A 271 2.04 0.32 14.26
N PHE A 272 1.63 -0.79 14.88
CA PHE A 272 2.54 -1.78 15.44
C PHE A 272 3.43 -2.41 14.37
N VAL A 273 2.83 -2.84 13.25
CA VAL A 273 3.58 -3.46 12.15
C VAL A 273 4.51 -2.43 11.50
N SER A 274 4.06 -1.19 11.28
CA SER A 274 4.92 -0.13 10.74
C SER A 274 6.10 0.20 11.65
N TRP A 275 5.87 0.28 12.97
CA TRP A 275 6.93 0.47 13.95
C TRP A 275 7.94 -0.69 13.96
N LEU A 276 7.44 -1.93 13.88
CA LEU A 276 8.28 -3.12 13.81
C LEU A 276 9.16 -3.11 12.54
N PHE A 277 8.56 -2.86 11.36
CA PHE A 277 9.30 -2.75 10.10
C PHE A 277 10.37 -1.66 10.15
N TYR A 278 10.01 -0.45 10.60
CA TYR A 278 10.95 0.65 10.72
C TYR A 278 12.12 0.29 11.65
N THR A 279 11.83 -0.29 12.82
CA THR A 279 12.84 -0.66 13.83
C THR A 279 13.77 -1.74 13.29
N LEU A 280 13.24 -2.78 12.64
CA LEU A 280 14.04 -3.88 12.08
C LEU A 280 14.97 -3.42 10.96
N MET A 281 14.50 -2.51 10.10
CA MET A 281 15.28 -2.02 8.95
C MET A 281 16.38 -1.03 9.36
N THR A 282 16.11 -0.15 10.32
CA THR A 282 17.04 0.90 10.77
C THR A 282 18.03 0.46 11.85
N ARG A 283 17.79 -0.68 12.52
CA ARG A 283 18.72 -1.24 13.52
C ARG A 283 20.14 -1.45 12.99
N ASN A 284 20.28 -1.71 11.70
CA ASN A 284 21.59 -1.92 11.05
C ASN A 284 22.26 -0.61 10.57
N ASP A 285 21.64 0.56 10.77
CA ASP A 285 22.25 1.87 10.45
C ASP A 285 22.94 2.52 11.66
N THR A 286 22.74 1.95 12.86
CA THR A 286 23.32 2.43 14.12
C THR A 286 24.58 1.67 14.55
N GLN A 287 25.10 0.79 13.68
CA GLN A 287 26.39 0.11 13.81
C GLN A 287 27.32 0.55 12.69
#